data_AF-A0A3A6PFY4-F1
#
_entry.id   AF-A0A3A6PFY4-F1
#
_cell.length_a   1.000
_cell.length_b   1.000
_cell.length_c   1.000
_cell.angle_alpha   90.00
_cell.angle_beta   90.00
_cell.angle_gamma   90.00
#
_symmetry.space_group_name_H-M   'P 1'
#
loop_
_entity.id
_entity.type
_entity.pdbx_description
1 polymer ?
#
loop_
_entity_poly.entity_id
_entity_poly.type
_entity_poly.pdbx_seq_one_letter_code
_entity_poly.pdbx_strand_id
1 'polypeptide(L)' 'MSSLIGVFAIAAAAVWLEVPRLIHREHKRELVLFFILLAIGVALYSALVMEASLPNPFELVKIMFSWVM' A
#
# COMPACT_ATOMS: atom_id res chain seq x y z
N MET A 1 -17.71 -7.61 -0.63
CA MET A 1 -16.73 -8.72 -0.78
C MET A 1 -16.01 -8.72 -2.13
N SER A 2 -16.68 -8.36 -3.24
CA SER A 2 -16.08 -8.22 -4.59
C SER A 2 -14.90 -7.23 -4.67
N SER A 3 -14.90 -6.23 -3.80
CA SER A 3 -13.89 -5.17 -3.72
C SER A 3 -12.47 -5.67 -3.37
N LEU A 4 -12.34 -6.61 -2.42
CA LEU A 4 -11.03 -7.15 -2.01
C LEU A 4 -10.37 -7.97 -3.10
N ILE A 5 -11.16 -8.83 -3.77
CA ILE A 5 -10.69 -9.66 -4.89
C ILE A 5 -10.12 -8.77 -6.00
N GLY A 6 -10.79 -7.64 -6.28
CA GLY A 6 -10.30 -6.65 -7.25
C GLY A 6 -8.94 -6.07 -6.86
N VAL A 7 -8.75 -5.68 -5.60
CA VAL A 7 -7.45 -5.12 -5.15
C VAL A 7 -6.33 -6.16 -5.17
N PHE A 8 -6.60 -7.40 -4.77
CA PHE A 8 -5.60 -8.47 -4.87
C PHE A 8 -5.26 -8.79 -6.32
N ALA A 9 -6.23 -8.76 -7.23
CA ALA A 9 -5.99 -8.95 -8.66
C ALA A 9 -5.11 -7.84 -9.25
N ILE A 10 -5.38 -6.57 -8.90
CA ILE A 10 -4.55 -5.44 -9.32
C ILE A 10 -3.14 -5.53 -8.74
N ALA A 11 -3.02 -5.89 -7.46
CA ALA A 11 -1.72 -6.08 -6.81
C ALA A 11 -0.91 -7.20 -7.48
N ALA A 12 -1.54 -8.33 -7.80
CA ALA A 12 -0.91 -9.42 -8.53
C ALA A 12 -0.46 -8.99 -9.93
N ALA A 13 -1.29 -8.21 -10.65
CA ALA A 13 -0.93 -7.67 -11.97
C ALA A 13 0.27 -6.71 -11.90
N ALA A 14 0.30 -5.82 -10.90
CA ALA A 14 1.43 -4.91 -10.67
C ALA A 14 2.72 -5.69 -10.39
N VAL A 15 2.66 -6.69 -9.49
CA VAL A 15 3.78 -7.59 -9.20
C VAL A 15 4.28 -8.27 -10.47
N TRP A 16 3.39 -8.82 -11.30
CA TRP A 16 3.76 -9.50 -12.53
C TRP A 16 4.47 -8.57 -13.53
N LEU A 17 4.05 -7.30 -13.61
CA LEU A 17 4.63 -6.34 -14.55
C LEU A 17 5.96 -5.75 -14.05
N GLU A 18 6.07 -5.43 -12.77
CA GLU A 18 7.20 -4.66 -12.23
C GLU A 18 8.30 -5.54 -11.63
N VAL A 19 7.97 -6.64 -10.95
CA VAL A 19 8.98 -7.51 -10.31
C VAL A 19 10.00 -8.10 -11.30
N PRO A 20 9.62 -8.72 -12.44
CA PRO A 20 10.61 -9.26 -13.37
C PRO A 20 11.52 -8.18 -13.97
N ARG A 21 10.98 -6.97 -14.17
CA ARG A 21 11.73 -5.80 -14.66
C ARG A 21 12.72 -5.28 -13.61
N LEU A 22 12.31 -5.22 -12.35
CA LEU A 22 13.14 -4.77 -11.22
C LEU A 22 14.25 -5.76 -10.86
N ILE A 23 13.96 -7.07 -10.92
CA ILE A 23 14.95 -8.13 -10.72
C ILE A 23 16.02 -8.09 -11.82
N HIS A 24 15.62 -7.91 -13.09
CA HIS A 24 16.57 -7.85 -14.22
C HIS A 24 17.54 -6.67 -14.15
N ARG A 25 17.19 -5.59 -13.45
CA ARG A 25 18.05 -4.40 -13.31
C ARG A 25 18.90 -4.39 -12.03
N GLU A 26 18.91 -5.49 -11.27
CA GLU A 26 19.63 -5.61 -9.98
C GLU A 26 19.24 -4.54 -8.94
N HIS A 27 18.11 -3.82 -9.15
CA HIS A 27 17.65 -2.74 -8.29
C HIS A 27 16.91 -3.27 -7.05
N LYS A 28 17.63 -4.00 -6.19
CA LYS A 28 17.09 -4.61 -4.96
C LYS A 28 16.44 -3.57 -4.03
N ARG A 29 16.95 -2.33 -4.00
CA ARG A 29 16.36 -1.23 -3.21
C ARG A 29 15.00 -0.79 -3.73
N GLU A 30 14.86 -0.66 -5.05
CA GLU A 30 13.59 -0.29 -5.68
C GLU A 30 12.54 -1.39 -5.51
N LEU A 31 12.96 -2.65 -5.58
CA LEU A 31 12.09 -3.79 -5.32
C LEU A 31 11.52 -3.76 -3.89
N VAL A 32 12.36 -3.44 -2.89
CA VAL A 32 11.93 -3.30 -1.50
C VAL A 32 10.92 -2.15 -1.35
N LEU A 33 11.20 -0.98 -1.94
CA LEU A 33 10.27 0.15 -1.91
C LEU A 33 8.94 -0.17 -2.59
N PHE A 34 8.97 -0.87 -3.73
CA PHE A 34 7.78 -1.32 -4.43
C PHE A 34 6.90 -2.21 -3.54
N PHE A 35 7.48 -3.23 -2.90
CA PHE A 35 6.71 -4.11 -2.03
C PHE A 35 6.19 -3.40 -0.78
N ILE A 36 6.95 -2.47 -0.19
CA ILE A 36 6.48 -1.65 0.94
C ILE A 36 5.25 -0.83 0.53
N LEU A 37 5.34 -0.10 -0.59
CA LEU A 37 4.24 0.73 -1.07
C LEU A 37 3.01 -0.11 -1.46
N LEU A 38 3.23 -1.25 -2.12
CA LEU A 38 2.16 -2.17 -2.48
C LEU A 38 1.47 -2.73 -1.23
N ALA A 39 2.23 -3.16 -0.23
CA ALA A 39 1.69 -3.67 1.03
C ALA A 39 0.89 -2.60 1.77
N ILE A 40 1.36 -1.36 1.82
CA ILE A 40 0.64 -0.23 2.43
C ILE A 40 -0.69 0.00 1.71
N GLY A 41 -0.69 0.05 0.36
CA GLY A 41 -1.91 0.25 -0.42
C GLY A 41 -2.95 -0.85 -0.22
N VAL A 42 -2.51 -2.12 -0.26
CA VAL A 42 -3.38 -3.28 -0.03
C VAL A 42 -3.92 -3.30 1.41
N ALA A 43 -3.08 -2.98 2.41
CA ALA A 43 -3.47 -2.94 3.81
C ALA A 43 -4.49 -1.84 4.09
N LEU A 44 -4.25 -0.62 3.59
CA LEU A 44 -5.18 0.51 3.73
C LEU A 44 -6.52 0.22 3.07
N TYR A 45 -6.50 -0.32 1.85
CA TYR A 45 -7.75 -0.70 1.17
C TYR A 45 -8.49 -1.81 1.89
N SER A 46 -7.76 -2.81 2.38
CA SER A 46 -8.36 -3.91 3.14
C SER A 46 -9.00 -3.42 4.42
N ALA A 47 -8.32 -2.55 5.16
CA ALA A 47 -8.86 -1.91 6.35
C ALA A 47 -10.11 -1.07 6.03
N LEU A 48 -10.12 -0.35 4.91
CA LEU A 48 -11.29 0.41 4.46
C LEU A 48 -12.48 -0.50 4.13
N VAL A 49 -12.26 -1.64 3.47
CA VAL A 49 -13.32 -2.62 3.17
C VAL A 49 -13.82 -3.32 4.43
N MET A 50 -12.97 -3.51 5.44
CA MET A 50 -13.34 -4.06 6.74
C MET A 50 -14.11 -3.07 7.63
N GLU A 51 -14.47 -1.89 7.09
CA GLU A 51 -15.10 -0.79 7.83
C GLU A 51 -14.29 -0.38 9.06
N ALA A 52 -12.98 -0.68 9.07
CA ALA A 52 -12.10 -0.19 10.11
C ALA A 52 -12.09 1.34 10.04
N SER A 53 -12.17 1.98 11.20
CA SER A 53 -12.10 3.43 11.31
C SER A 53 -10.70 3.88 10.89
N LEU A 54 -10.51 4.11 9.59
CA LEU A 54 -9.31 4.75 9.09
C LEU A 54 -9.36 6.19 9.58
N PRO A 55 -8.37 6.65 10.38
CA PRO A 55 -8.32 8.03 10.79
C PRO A 55 -8.29 8.89 9.52
N ASN A 56 -9.17 9.89 9.49
CA ASN A 56 -9.22 10.85 8.40
C ASN A 56 -7.79 11.41 8.19
N PRO A 57 -7.31 11.62 6.96
CA PRO A 57 -6.04 12.29 6.70
C PRO A 57 -5.81 13.54 7.56
N PHE A 58 -6.85 14.33 7.84
CA PHE A 58 -6.76 15.48 8.74
C PHE A 58 -6.50 15.11 10.20
N GLU A 59 -6.99 13.96 10.67
CA GLU A 59 -6.67 13.46 12.01
C GLU A 59 -5.24 12.92 12.09
N LEU A 60 -4.73 12.28 11.03
CA LEU A 60 -3.32 11.89 10.96
C LEU A 60 -2.40 13.13 11.04
N VAL A 61 -2.73 14.19 10.30
CA VAL A 61 -2.01 15.48 10.38
C VAL A 61 -2.10 16.05 11.79
N LYS A 62 -3.28 16.01 12.41
CA LYS A 62 -3.47 16.50 13.79
C LYS A 62 -2.61 15.73 14.79
N ILE A 63 -2.51 14.41 14.67
CA ILE A 63 -1.64 13.56 15.52
C ILE A 63 -0.16 13.91 15.31
N MET A 64 0.27 14.07 14.05
CA MET A 64 1.66 14.46 13.76
C MET A 64 2.01 15.80 14.38
N PHE A 65 1.12 16.79 14.29
CA PHE A 65 1.35 18.10 14.89
C PHE A 65 1.14 18.13 16.41
N SER A 66 0.29 17.28 16.99
CA SER A 66 0.13 17.20 18.45
C SER A 66 1.33 16.58 19.17
N TRP A 67 2.21 15.88 18.44
CA TRP A 67 3.48 15.39 19.00
C TRP A 67 4.58 16.45 18.97
N VAL A 68 4.42 17.49 18.15
CA VAL A 68 5.42 18.55 17.91
C VAL A 68 5.22 19.75 18.84
N MET A 69 4.00 19.94 19.36
CA MET A 69 3.61 21.07 20.22
C MET A 69 3.32 20.59 21.65
#